data_AF-A0A2N6KAG4-F1
#
_entry.id   AF-A0A2N6KAG4-F1
#
_cell.length_a   1.000
_cell.length_b   1.000
_cell.length_c   1.000
_cell.angle_alpha   90.00
_cell.angle_beta   90.00
_cell.angle_gamma   90.00
#
_symmetry.space_group_name_H-M   'P 1'
#
loop_
_entity.id
_entity.type
_entity.pdbx_description
1 polymer ?
#
loop_
_entity_poly.entity_id
_entity_poly.type
_entity_poly.pdbx_seq_one_letter_code
_entity_poly.pdbx_strand_id
1 'polypeptide(L)'
;MVNEQDKEDVYNYIKSIISELDKKADRPNVVIEEVLAWTYFQKYLTKVIFEFLLEPSEPFITNGEENERITNLIHTRLIKDWEFQEASVHLRNVQNIIFNSTQTRTLLKLYQKILHEDYVPINNSPEQQELLASGLVTIEAGKFRVANRIYKQVFNQNWIDKNLNKNQQKSPKVNSVDELVPQNNPPQDSERRASEVARVFAYLFIVILGVSFISLLLFLILKSSQSSSSNSARSISACQKFSYELDEALKKPQDRLNVIKKGLLWRQEKGISLNEQCEDFRKNLEKSGITPSDMENKLNQVLRQEAQIKIDTNQLEEAVDILCKISDEYESMDDLKSIFQRWELTRGTKIQNKINQVKSSCPAAQY
;
A
#
# COMPACT_ATOMS: atom_id res chain seq x y z
N MET A 1 -5.99 -14.10 30.51
CA MET A 1 -5.27 -13.49 31.63
C MET A 1 -3.94 -12.98 31.12
N VAL A 2 -3.69 -11.67 31.24
CA VAL A 2 -2.32 -11.14 31.11
C VAL A 2 -1.49 -11.87 32.17
N ASN A 3 -0.32 -12.38 31.78
CA ASN A 3 0.55 -13.12 32.68
C ASN A 3 0.88 -12.23 33.90
N GLU A 4 0.82 -12.76 35.12
CA GLU A 4 1.17 -11.98 36.32
C GLU A 4 2.61 -11.46 36.24
N GLN A 5 3.50 -12.19 35.54
CA GLN A 5 4.84 -11.71 35.23
C GLN A 5 4.84 -10.47 34.31
N ASP A 6 3.94 -10.40 33.33
CA ASP A 6 3.87 -9.23 32.42
C ASP A 6 3.40 -7.98 33.17
N LYS A 7 2.47 -8.13 34.13
CA LYS A 7 2.05 -7.02 34.99
C LYS A 7 3.19 -6.55 35.87
N GLU A 8 3.91 -7.48 36.50
CA GLU A 8 5.07 -7.17 37.34
C GLU A 8 6.16 -6.42 36.53
N ASP A 9 6.45 -6.86 35.31
CA ASP A 9 7.38 -6.19 34.41
C ASP A 9 6.92 -4.75 34.08
N VAL A 10 5.62 -4.55 33.83
CA VAL A 10 5.05 -3.22 33.57
C VAL A 10 5.12 -2.33 34.83
N TYR A 11 4.82 -2.86 36.01
CA TYR A 11 4.95 -2.11 37.26
C TYR A 11 6.39 -1.71 37.55
N ASN A 12 7.34 -2.61 37.33
CA ASN A 12 8.77 -2.32 37.49
C ASN A 12 9.24 -1.25 36.49
N TYR A 13 8.75 -1.29 35.26
CA TYR A 13 9.02 -0.24 34.28
C TYR A 13 8.43 1.12 34.73
N ILE A 14 7.16 1.17 35.13
CA ILE A 14 6.51 2.41 35.61
C ILE A 14 7.27 2.98 36.81
N LYS A 15 7.65 2.13 37.77
CA LYS A 15 8.46 2.52 38.93
C LYS A 15 9.80 3.13 38.52
N SER A 16 10.41 2.64 37.45
CA SER A 16 11.68 3.18 36.95
C SER A 16 11.55 4.57 36.34
N ILE A 17 10.38 4.92 35.81
CA ILE A 17 10.14 6.20 35.11
C ILE A 17 9.36 7.24 35.92
N ILE A 18 8.91 6.90 37.13
CA ILE A 18 7.96 7.74 37.91
C ILE A 18 8.52 9.15 38.15
N SER A 19 9.82 9.27 38.41
CA SER A 19 10.47 10.56 38.68
C SER A 19 10.62 11.47 37.46
N GLU A 20 10.66 10.89 36.25
CA GLU A 20 10.57 11.69 35.01
C GLU A 20 9.12 12.08 34.72
N LEU A 21 8.17 11.18 34.99
CA LEU A 21 6.75 11.45 34.79
C LEU A 21 6.24 12.55 35.76
N ASP A 22 6.76 12.60 36.98
CA ASP A 22 6.50 13.68 37.96
C ASP A 22 6.86 15.07 37.41
N LYS A 23 7.80 15.15 36.46
CA LYS A 23 8.21 16.42 35.82
C LYS A 23 7.37 16.74 34.58
N LYS A 24 6.48 15.84 34.17
CA LYS A 24 5.69 15.92 32.93
C LYS A 24 4.19 16.05 33.18
N ALA A 25 3.69 15.81 34.39
CA ALA A 25 2.27 15.92 34.69
C ALA A 25 2.00 16.39 36.12
N ASP A 26 0.91 17.15 36.31
CA ASP A 26 0.42 17.52 37.66
C ASP A 26 -0.03 16.29 38.46
N ARG A 27 -0.58 15.28 37.77
CA ARG A 27 -1.08 14.03 38.38
C ARG A 27 -0.55 12.79 37.65
N PRO A 28 0.72 12.41 37.86
CA PRO A 28 1.36 11.26 37.23
C PRO A 28 0.60 9.94 37.42
N ASN A 29 -0.03 9.75 38.58
CA ASN A 29 -0.83 8.55 38.86
C ASN A 29 -2.05 8.43 37.93
N VAL A 30 -2.71 9.55 37.61
CA VAL A 30 -3.87 9.54 36.68
C VAL A 30 -3.42 9.26 35.25
N VAL A 31 -2.24 9.79 34.86
CA VAL A 31 -1.62 9.44 33.58
C VAL A 31 -1.34 7.94 33.49
N ILE A 32 -0.78 7.35 34.55
CA ILE A 32 -0.53 5.91 34.61
C ILE A 32 -1.82 5.10 34.47
N GLU A 33 -2.86 5.47 35.22
CA GLU A 33 -4.16 4.80 35.15
C GLU A 33 -4.77 4.84 33.75
N GLU A 34 -4.73 6.00 33.07
CA GLU A 34 -5.26 6.13 31.72
C GLU A 34 -4.44 5.31 30.71
N VAL A 35 -3.11 5.35 30.75
CA VAL A 35 -2.26 4.53 29.87
C VAL A 35 -2.57 3.05 30.06
N LEU A 36 -2.67 2.57 31.30
CA LEU A 36 -3.01 1.19 31.60
C LEU A 36 -4.43 0.82 31.17
N ALA A 37 -5.38 1.76 31.23
CA ALA A 37 -6.73 1.56 30.71
C ALA A 37 -6.76 1.39 29.18
N TRP A 38 -5.81 1.98 28.45
CA TRP A 38 -5.66 1.82 27.01
C TRP A 38 -4.94 0.54 26.62
N THR A 39 -3.86 0.18 27.31
CA THR A 39 -2.96 -0.93 26.93
C THR A 39 -3.30 -2.24 27.60
N TYR A 40 -4.05 -2.20 28.71
CA TYR A 40 -4.33 -3.35 29.56
C TYR A 40 -3.07 -4.15 29.91
N PHE A 41 -2.03 -3.44 30.38
CA PHE A 41 -0.72 -4.02 30.74
C PHE A 41 0.03 -4.71 29.59
N GLN A 42 -0.34 -4.46 28.34
CA GLN A 42 0.48 -4.93 27.22
C GLN A 42 1.84 -4.22 27.28
N LYS A 43 2.90 -4.98 27.57
CA LYS A 43 4.24 -4.47 27.90
C LYS A 43 4.81 -3.52 26.86
N TYR A 44 4.77 -3.90 25.59
CA TYR A 44 5.35 -3.12 24.49
C TYR A 44 4.61 -1.78 24.28
N LEU A 45 3.28 -1.80 24.15
CA LEU A 45 2.44 -0.63 23.98
C LEU A 45 2.54 0.31 25.17
N THR A 46 2.57 -0.25 26.40
CA THR A 46 2.73 0.54 27.63
C THR A 46 4.06 1.29 27.61
N LYS A 47 5.15 0.57 27.29
CA LYS A 47 6.48 1.17 27.17
C LYS A 47 6.52 2.27 26.09
N VAL A 48 6.03 1.99 24.89
CA VAL A 48 6.04 2.96 23.77
C VAL A 48 5.25 4.22 24.11
N ILE A 49 4.10 4.11 24.78
CA ILE A 49 3.29 5.28 25.14
C ILE A 49 4.00 6.14 26.20
N PHE A 50 4.60 5.52 27.22
CA PHE A 50 5.38 6.28 28.20
C PHE A 50 6.63 6.90 27.59
N GLU A 51 7.33 6.20 26.68
CA GLU A 51 8.44 6.77 25.93
C GLU A 51 8.02 8.03 25.17
N PHE A 52 6.86 8.01 24.51
CA PHE A 52 6.32 9.20 23.87
C PHE A 52 6.05 10.32 24.88
N LEU A 53 5.32 10.05 25.96
CA LEU A 53 4.99 11.05 26.99
C LEU A 53 6.22 11.72 27.63
N LEU A 54 7.34 11.00 27.69
CA LEU A 54 8.59 11.48 28.27
C LEU A 54 9.48 12.23 27.27
N GLU A 55 9.12 12.27 25.99
CA GLU A 55 9.90 13.01 24.98
C GLU A 55 10.01 14.50 25.36
N PRO A 56 11.18 15.15 25.14
CA PRO A 56 11.37 16.56 25.48
C PRO A 56 10.37 17.50 24.79
N SER A 57 9.93 17.15 23.57
CA SER A 57 8.96 17.90 22.78
C SER A 57 7.53 17.81 23.29
N GLU A 58 7.17 16.77 24.05
CA GLU A 58 5.80 16.63 24.55
C GLU A 58 5.52 17.65 25.66
N PRO A 59 4.38 18.38 25.57
CA PRO A 59 4.02 19.42 26.51
C PRO A 59 3.70 18.83 27.89
N PHE A 60 3.84 19.66 28.93
CA PHE A 60 3.43 19.31 30.28
C PHE A 60 1.92 19.06 30.34
N ILE A 61 1.51 18.00 31.04
CA ILE A 61 0.12 17.58 31.19
C ILE A 61 -0.46 18.22 32.45
N THR A 62 -1.29 19.22 32.25
CA THR A 62 -1.96 19.93 33.34
C THR A 62 -3.12 19.10 33.91
N ASN A 63 -3.44 19.35 35.17
CA ASN A 63 -4.56 18.70 35.85
C ASN A 63 -5.87 18.86 35.06
N GLY A 64 -6.49 17.74 34.67
CA GLY A 64 -7.74 17.69 33.92
C GLY A 64 -7.56 17.42 32.42
N GLU A 65 -6.34 17.54 31.88
CA GLU A 65 -6.04 17.27 30.47
C GLU A 65 -5.59 15.81 30.21
N GLU A 66 -5.38 14.98 31.24
CA GLU A 66 -4.71 13.67 31.10
C GLU A 66 -5.40 12.77 30.06
N ASN A 67 -6.72 12.63 30.16
CA ASN A 67 -7.49 11.75 29.27
C ASN A 67 -7.42 12.21 27.81
N GLU A 68 -7.62 13.51 27.56
CA GLU A 68 -7.59 14.07 26.21
C GLU A 68 -6.19 13.96 25.60
N ARG A 69 -5.15 14.32 26.36
CA ARG A 69 -3.75 14.26 25.92
C ARG A 69 -3.35 12.83 25.55
N ILE A 70 -3.64 11.86 26.42
CA ILE A 70 -3.27 10.46 26.21
C ILE A 70 -4.07 9.87 25.04
N THR A 71 -5.36 10.16 24.94
CA THR A 71 -6.20 9.72 23.82
C THR A 71 -5.70 10.27 22.49
N ASN A 72 -5.40 11.58 22.42
CA ASN A 72 -4.89 12.22 21.22
C ASN A 72 -3.52 11.67 20.82
N LEU A 73 -2.61 11.49 21.78
CA LEU A 73 -1.29 10.90 21.54
C LEU A 73 -1.41 9.48 20.99
N ILE A 74 -2.23 8.63 21.60
CA ILE A 74 -2.44 7.25 21.14
C ILE A 74 -3.08 7.23 19.75
N HIS A 75 -4.09 8.06 19.52
CA HIS A 75 -4.76 8.11 18.23
C HIS A 75 -3.80 8.55 17.12
N THR A 76 -3.00 9.59 17.36
CA THR A 76 -2.11 10.17 16.34
C THR A 76 -0.84 9.35 16.10
N ARG A 77 -0.27 8.74 17.15
CA ARG A 77 1.03 8.05 17.10
C ARG A 77 0.95 6.52 17.09
N LEU A 78 -0.21 5.92 17.33
CA LEU A 78 -0.37 4.46 17.30
C LEU A 78 -1.51 3.99 16.38
N ILE A 79 -2.66 4.67 16.34
CA ILE A 79 -3.87 4.16 15.66
C ILE A 79 -4.00 4.68 14.21
N LYS A 80 -3.91 5.99 14.01
CA LYS A 80 -3.99 6.60 12.67
C LYS A 80 -2.83 6.10 11.84
N ASP A 81 -3.09 5.55 10.64
CA ASP A 81 -2.08 4.98 9.76
C ASP A 81 -1.15 4.00 10.49
N TRP A 82 -1.70 3.17 11.39
CA TRP A 82 -0.93 2.30 12.31
C TRP A 82 0.17 1.49 11.61
N GLU A 83 -0.03 1.17 10.33
CA GLU A 83 0.95 0.51 9.46
C GLU A 83 2.31 1.24 9.37
N PHE A 84 2.34 2.55 9.57
CA PHE A 84 3.52 3.41 9.47
C PHE A 84 4.00 3.94 10.83
N GLN A 85 3.28 3.61 11.90
CA GLN A 85 3.54 4.11 13.26
C GLN A 85 4.57 3.26 14.00
N GLU A 86 5.03 3.73 15.16
CA GLU A 86 6.08 3.06 15.97
C GLU A 86 5.70 1.61 16.31
N ALA A 87 4.44 1.41 16.68
CA ALA A 87 3.90 0.11 17.02
C ALA A 87 3.55 -0.78 15.81
N SER A 88 3.90 -0.38 14.58
CA SER A 88 3.51 -1.10 13.36
C SER A 88 3.96 -2.56 13.38
N VAL A 89 5.24 -2.82 13.69
CA VAL A 89 5.82 -4.17 13.75
C VAL A 89 5.08 -5.05 14.77
N HIS A 90 4.77 -4.49 15.94
CA HIS A 90 4.02 -5.20 16.98
C HIS A 90 2.60 -5.55 16.50
N LEU A 91 1.86 -4.57 15.96
CA LEU A 91 0.51 -4.77 15.44
C LEU A 91 0.49 -5.74 14.24
N ARG A 92 1.52 -5.72 13.38
CA ARG A 92 1.73 -6.66 12.28
C ARG A 92 1.87 -8.08 12.79
N ASN A 93 2.64 -8.30 13.86
CA ASN A 93 2.83 -9.63 14.43
C ASN A 93 1.49 -10.21 14.91
N VAL A 94 0.67 -9.40 15.58
CA VAL A 94 -0.70 -9.79 15.96
C VAL A 94 -1.53 -10.16 14.72
N GLN A 95 -1.52 -9.32 13.69
CA GLN A 95 -2.22 -9.58 12.42
C GLN A 95 -1.73 -10.85 11.71
N ASN A 96 -0.42 -11.08 11.67
CA ASN A 96 0.20 -12.18 10.95
C ASN A 96 -0.12 -13.53 11.59
N ILE A 97 -0.28 -13.59 12.91
CA ILE A 97 -0.74 -14.80 13.58
C ILE A 97 -2.13 -15.19 13.05
N ILE A 98 -3.03 -14.23 12.80
CA ILE A 98 -4.35 -14.49 12.22
C ILE A 98 -4.25 -14.93 10.76
N PHE A 99 -3.39 -14.28 9.96
CA PHE A 99 -3.31 -14.52 8.51
C PHE A 99 -2.46 -15.71 8.10
N ASN A 100 -1.55 -16.17 8.94
CA ASN A 100 -0.79 -17.41 8.72
C ASN A 100 -1.59 -18.65 9.10
N SER A 101 -2.75 -18.49 9.74
CA SER A 101 -3.67 -19.57 10.03
C SER A 101 -4.33 -20.11 8.76
N THR A 102 -4.39 -21.45 8.64
CA THR A 102 -5.23 -22.11 7.64
C THR A 102 -6.71 -21.80 7.83
N GLN A 103 -7.10 -21.33 9.02
CA GLN A 103 -8.46 -20.98 9.41
C GLN A 103 -8.72 -19.47 9.45
N THR A 104 -7.91 -18.66 8.75
CA THR A 104 -7.98 -17.18 8.76
C THR A 104 -9.42 -16.63 8.71
N ARG A 105 -10.27 -17.12 7.81
CA ARG A 105 -11.67 -16.65 7.68
C ARG A 105 -12.50 -16.96 8.93
N THR A 106 -12.30 -18.12 9.55
CA THR A 106 -12.99 -18.52 10.77
C THR A 106 -12.51 -17.68 11.96
N LEU A 107 -11.20 -17.45 12.08
CA LEU A 107 -10.63 -16.58 13.11
C LEU A 107 -11.17 -15.15 13.02
N LEU A 108 -11.23 -14.59 11.80
CA LEU A 108 -11.78 -13.24 11.57
C LEU A 108 -13.25 -13.14 11.98
N LYS A 109 -14.07 -14.17 11.70
CA LYS A 109 -15.47 -14.22 12.14
C LYS A 109 -15.62 -14.39 13.65
N LEU A 110 -14.78 -15.21 14.28
CA LEU A 110 -14.78 -15.38 15.73
C LEU A 110 -14.36 -14.08 16.42
N TYR A 111 -13.33 -13.42 15.91
CA TYR A 111 -12.91 -12.12 16.40
C TYR A 111 -14.01 -11.05 16.20
N GLN A 112 -14.67 -11.03 15.05
CA GLN A 112 -15.83 -10.17 14.80
C GLN A 112 -16.92 -10.36 15.86
N LYS A 113 -17.19 -11.61 16.24
CA LYS A 113 -18.13 -11.92 17.31
C LYS A 113 -17.69 -11.33 18.66
N ILE A 114 -16.42 -11.52 19.03
CA ILE A 114 -15.84 -10.98 20.28
C ILE A 114 -15.80 -9.45 20.28
N LEU A 115 -15.68 -8.82 19.11
CA LEU A 115 -15.64 -7.36 18.98
C LEU A 115 -16.99 -6.71 19.32
N HIS A 116 -18.10 -7.38 19.00
CA HIS A 116 -19.46 -6.83 19.11
C HIS A 116 -20.28 -7.41 20.26
N GLU A 117 -20.01 -8.64 20.68
CA GLU A 117 -20.78 -9.30 21.72
C GLU A 117 -20.14 -9.13 23.10
N ASP A 118 -20.97 -8.83 24.10
CA ASP A 118 -20.54 -8.74 25.51
C ASP A 118 -20.17 -10.11 26.11
N TYR A 119 -20.58 -11.21 25.45
CA TYR A 119 -20.38 -12.57 25.92
C TYR A 119 -20.16 -13.57 24.78
N VAL A 120 -18.93 -14.06 24.68
CA VAL A 120 -18.58 -15.23 23.87
C VAL A 120 -18.17 -16.38 24.79
N PRO A 121 -18.88 -17.53 24.78
CA PRO A 121 -18.59 -18.64 25.67
C PRO A 121 -17.23 -19.28 25.37
N ILE A 122 -16.51 -19.64 26.43
CA ILE A 122 -15.24 -20.38 26.32
C ILE A 122 -15.58 -21.84 26.07
N ASN A 123 -15.18 -22.36 24.91
CA ASN A 123 -15.36 -23.76 24.53
C ASN A 123 -14.03 -24.46 24.22
N ASN A 124 -12.90 -23.75 24.37
CA ASN A 124 -11.55 -24.26 24.10
C ASN A 124 -11.38 -24.83 22.69
N SER A 125 -12.13 -24.32 21.71
CA SER A 125 -11.92 -24.72 20.33
C SER A 125 -10.51 -24.31 19.85
N PRO A 126 -9.94 -25.02 18.85
CA PRO A 126 -8.64 -24.65 18.29
C PRO A 126 -8.57 -23.18 17.85
N GLU A 127 -9.66 -22.65 17.30
CA GLU A 127 -9.77 -21.26 16.85
C GLU A 127 -9.74 -20.28 18.04
N GLN A 128 -10.36 -20.63 19.16
CA GLN A 128 -10.28 -19.82 20.38
C GLN A 128 -8.86 -19.82 20.96
N GLN A 129 -8.19 -20.96 20.96
CA GLN A 129 -6.81 -21.07 21.44
C GLN A 129 -5.83 -20.30 20.55
N GLU A 130 -5.99 -20.40 19.24
CA GLU A 130 -5.17 -19.67 18.27
C GLU A 130 -5.40 -18.16 18.35
N LEU A 131 -6.67 -17.72 18.48
CA LEU A 131 -6.99 -16.31 18.67
C LEU A 131 -6.42 -15.79 20.00
N LEU A 132 -6.46 -16.58 21.07
CA LEU A 132 -5.83 -16.24 22.34
C LEU A 132 -4.30 -16.16 22.22
N ALA A 133 -3.68 -17.10 21.49
CA ALA A 133 -2.24 -17.13 21.23
C ALA A 133 -1.76 -15.93 20.40
N SER A 134 -2.62 -15.34 19.57
CA SER A 134 -2.33 -14.09 18.85
C SER A 134 -2.16 -12.88 19.78
N GLY A 135 -2.65 -12.98 21.03
CA GLY A 135 -2.72 -11.87 21.96
C GLY A 135 -3.78 -10.80 21.61
N LEU A 136 -4.50 -10.95 20.49
CA LEU A 136 -5.57 -10.04 20.07
C LEU A 136 -6.75 -10.02 21.05
N VAL A 137 -7.01 -11.17 21.66
CA VAL A 137 -8.07 -11.37 22.66
C VAL A 137 -7.47 -11.87 23.97
N THR A 138 -8.20 -11.67 25.06
CA THR A 138 -7.87 -12.22 26.38
C THR A 138 -9.13 -12.81 27.01
N ILE A 139 -8.91 -13.63 28.03
CA ILE A 139 -9.98 -14.11 28.92
C ILE A 139 -9.94 -13.24 30.18
N GLU A 140 -11.05 -12.55 30.43
CA GLU A 140 -11.30 -11.71 31.61
C GLU A 140 -12.66 -12.12 32.20
N ALA A 141 -12.72 -12.36 33.51
CA ALA A 141 -13.94 -12.79 34.21
C ALA A 141 -14.70 -13.95 33.52
N GLY A 142 -13.95 -14.93 32.98
CA GLY A 142 -14.53 -16.11 32.30
C GLY A 142 -15.09 -15.83 30.90
N LYS A 143 -14.74 -14.71 30.27
CA LYS A 143 -15.26 -14.30 28.95
C LYS A 143 -14.13 -13.86 28.02
N PHE A 144 -14.28 -14.13 26.73
CA PHE A 144 -13.40 -13.54 25.72
C PHE A 144 -13.69 -12.05 25.54
N ARG A 145 -12.62 -11.25 25.46
CA ARG A 145 -12.65 -9.83 25.16
C ARG A 145 -11.48 -9.44 24.29
N VAL A 146 -11.61 -8.35 23.53
CA VAL A 146 -10.45 -7.73 22.86
C VAL A 146 -9.43 -7.34 23.93
N ALA A 147 -8.16 -7.68 23.73
CA ALA A 147 -7.18 -7.61 24.80
C ALA A 147 -6.91 -6.19 25.30
N ASN A 148 -7.05 -5.17 24.46
CA ASN A 148 -6.90 -3.76 24.84
C ASN A 148 -7.63 -2.82 23.87
N ARG A 149 -7.75 -1.53 24.24
CA ARG A 149 -8.49 -0.52 23.46
C ARG A 149 -7.79 -0.18 22.13
N ILE A 150 -6.47 -0.20 22.10
CA ILE A 150 -5.68 0.07 20.87
C ILE A 150 -5.98 -0.98 19.82
N TYR A 151 -5.93 -2.26 20.18
CA TYR A 151 -6.29 -3.37 19.29
C TYR A 151 -7.73 -3.26 18.79
N LYS A 152 -8.66 -2.88 19.66
CA LYS A 152 -10.07 -2.68 19.29
C LYS A 152 -10.22 -1.61 18.21
N GLN A 153 -9.43 -0.53 18.28
CA GLN A 153 -9.48 0.56 17.30
C GLN A 153 -8.72 0.24 16.00
N VAL A 154 -7.59 -0.45 16.08
CA VAL A 154 -6.79 -0.85 14.91
C VAL A 154 -7.46 -1.99 14.14
N PHE A 155 -7.78 -3.08 14.83
CA PHE A 155 -8.44 -4.27 14.27
C PHE A 155 -9.96 -4.13 14.42
N ASN A 156 -10.51 -3.05 13.85
CA ASN A 156 -11.93 -2.74 13.92
C ASN A 156 -12.75 -3.47 12.83
N GLN A 157 -14.05 -3.18 12.76
CA GLN A 157 -14.96 -3.78 11.78
C GLN A 157 -14.51 -3.54 10.33
N ASN A 158 -14.04 -2.33 9.99
CA ASN A 158 -13.55 -2.01 8.64
C ASN A 158 -12.33 -2.87 8.28
N TRP A 159 -11.43 -3.09 9.23
CA TRP A 159 -10.29 -3.98 9.04
C TRP A 159 -10.73 -5.42 8.80
N ILE A 160 -11.75 -5.92 9.53
CA ILE A 160 -12.29 -7.27 9.33
C ILE A 160 -12.89 -7.41 7.92
N ASP A 161 -13.76 -6.48 7.51
CA ASP A 161 -14.45 -6.53 6.21
C ASP A 161 -13.48 -6.51 5.04
N LYS A 162 -12.47 -5.63 5.11
CA LYS A 162 -11.40 -5.55 4.11
C LYS A 162 -10.68 -6.89 3.93
N ASN A 163 -10.44 -7.62 5.01
CA ASN A 163 -9.70 -8.88 4.97
C ASN A 163 -10.58 -10.10 4.72
N LEU A 164 -11.88 -10.05 5.02
CA LEU A 164 -12.85 -11.08 4.62
C LEU A 164 -13.16 -11.03 3.11
N ASN A 165 -13.13 -9.84 2.50
CA ASN A 165 -13.40 -9.65 1.06
C ASN A 165 -12.21 -10.05 0.19
N LYS A 166 -10.97 -9.76 0.62
CA LYS A 166 -9.73 -10.21 -0.07
C LYS A 166 -9.64 -11.74 -0.17
N ASN A 167 -10.13 -12.46 0.84
CA ASN A 167 -10.10 -13.92 0.88
C ASN A 167 -11.17 -14.60 0.01
N GLN A 168 -12.05 -13.86 -0.67
CA GLN A 168 -12.98 -14.44 -1.66
C GLN A 168 -12.31 -14.70 -3.02
N GLN A 169 -11.16 -14.08 -3.31
CA GLN A 169 -10.50 -14.18 -4.62
C GLN A 169 -9.51 -15.36 -4.75
N LYS A 170 -9.30 -16.17 -3.69
CA LYS A 170 -8.50 -17.39 -3.74
C LYS A 170 -9.38 -18.62 -3.54
N SER A 171 -9.94 -19.13 -4.64
CA SER A 171 -10.43 -20.50 -4.73
C SER A 171 -10.22 -20.99 -6.17
N PRO A 172 -9.21 -21.84 -6.44
CA PRO A 172 -9.10 -22.49 -7.73
C PRO A 172 -10.17 -23.58 -7.82
N LYS A 173 -11.09 -23.46 -8.78
CA LYS A 173 -11.90 -24.59 -9.22
C LYS A 173 -10.99 -25.51 -10.04
N VAL A 174 -10.78 -26.72 -9.52
CA VAL A 174 -10.27 -27.87 -10.26
C VAL A 174 -11.35 -28.32 -11.24
N ASN A 175 -10.96 -28.56 -12.50
CA ASN A 175 -11.46 -29.65 -13.33
C ASN A 175 -10.41 -29.97 -14.41
N SER A 176 -10.15 -31.26 -14.55
CA SER A 176 -9.10 -31.94 -15.30
C SER A 176 -9.56 -32.46 -16.67
N VAL A 177 -8.56 -32.91 -17.46
CA VAL A 177 -8.53 -33.98 -18.50
C VAL A 177 -8.14 -33.49 -19.93
N ASP A 178 -6.85 -33.73 -20.28
CA ASP A 178 -6.25 -34.54 -21.37
C ASP A 178 -6.74 -34.39 -22.85
N GLU A 179 -5.98 -34.53 -23.96
CA GLU A 179 -4.55 -34.75 -24.32
C GLU A 179 -4.39 -34.76 -25.91
N LEU A 180 -3.28 -34.22 -26.43
CA LEU A 180 -2.46 -34.42 -27.69
C LEU A 180 -3.02 -34.62 -29.16
N VAL A 181 -2.76 -33.62 -30.08
CA VAL A 181 -1.79 -33.51 -31.25
C VAL A 181 -1.75 -34.61 -32.39
N PRO A 182 -1.22 -34.47 -33.68
CA PRO A 182 -0.70 -33.38 -34.57
C PRO A 182 -1.05 -33.35 -36.12
N GLN A 183 -0.63 -32.24 -36.81
CA GLN A 183 0.04 -32.05 -38.15
C GLN A 183 -0.63 -32.35 -39.53
N ASN A 184 -0.58 -31.37 -40.47
CA ASN A 184 0.35 -31.33 -41.64
C ASN A 184 0.13 -30.14 -42.62
N ASN A 185 1.20 -29.79 -43.35
CA ASN A 185 1.45 -28.60 -44.17
C ASN A 185 1.19 -28.80 -45.70
N PRO A 186 1.30 -27.75 -46.56
CA PRO A 186 0.70 -27.56 -47.92
C PRO A 186 1.73 -27.80 -49.06
N PRO A 187 1.75 -27.14 -50.26
CA PRO A 187 0.75 -26.56 -51.22
C PRO A 187 0.96 -27.10 -52.68
N GLN A 188 0.26 -26.61 -53.73
CA GLN A 188 0.84 -26.18 -55.04
C GLN A 188 -0.13 -25.93 -56.23
N ASP A 189 0.03 -24.74 -56.84
CA ASP A 189 0.42 -24.48 -58.25
C ASP A 189 -0.57 -24.36 -59.44
N SER A 190 -0.12 -23.49 -60.37
CA SER A 190 -0.38 -23.34 -61.81
C SER A 190 -1.51 -22.40 -62.29
N GLU A 191 -1.44 -21.67 -63.41
CA GLU A 191 -0.38 -21.08 -64.24
C GLU A 191 -1.06 -20.17 -65.32
N ARG A 192 -0.52 -18.95 -65.53
CA ARG A 192 -0.44 -18.08 -66.75
C ARG A 192 -1.60 -17.94 -67.78
N ARG A 193 -1.88 -16.68 -68.20
CA ARG A 193 -1.35 -16.03 -69.44
C ARG A 193 -1.81 -14.56 -69.63
N ALA A 194 -0.94 -13.76 -70.24
CA ALA A 194 -1.06 -12.35 -70.67
C ALA A 194 -1.76 -12.22 -72.05
N SER A 195 -2.12 -11.08 -72.67
CA SER A 195 -2.11 -9.62 -72.43
C SER A 195 -2.95 -8.99 -73.56
N GLU A 196 -3.90 -8.08 -73.29
CA GLU A 196 -4.47 -7.17 -74.31
C GLU A 196 -4.82 -5.76 -73.77
N VAL A 197 -4.26 -5.32 -72.63
CA VAL A 197 -4.69 -4.05 -71.97
C VAL A 197 -3.62 -2.94 -72.05
N ALA A 198 -2.55 -3.15 -72.80
CA ALA A 198 -1.42 -2.23 -72.91
C ALA A 198 -1.68 -0.96 -73.76
N ARG A 199 -2.91 -0.72 -74.25
CA ARG A 199 -3.25 0.48 -75.05
C ARG A 199 -4.12 1.51 -74.33
N VAL A 200 -4.63 1.22 -73.14
CA VAL A 200 -5.46 2.16 -72.36
C VAL A 200 -4.63 3.02 -71.40
N PHE A 201 -3.44 2.56 -71.00
CA PHE A 201 -2.60 3.27 -70.02
C PHE A 201 -1.84 4.48 -70.56
N ALA A 202 -1.88 4.74 -71.87
CA ALA A 202 -1.18 5.88 -72.47
C ALA A 202 -1.93 7.22 -72.29
N TYR A 203 -3.25 7.21 -72.01
CA TYR A 203 -4.05 8.44 -71.86
C TYR A 203 -4.36 8.83 -70.41
N LEU A 204 -4.09 7.96 -69.43
CA LEU A 204 -4.27 8.27 -68.00
C LEU A 204 -3.09 9.03 -67.36
N PHE A 205 -1.94 9.10 -68.05
CA PHE A 205 -0.72 9.71 -67.51
C PHE A 205 -0.72 11.26 -67.46
N ILE A 206 -1.66 11.93 -68.15
CA ILE A 206 -1.74 13.40 -68.16
C ILE A 206 -2.58 13.95 -66.99
N VAL A 207 -3.43 13.13 -66.36
CA VAL A 207 -4.19 13.53 -65.14
C VAL A 207 -3.40 13.30 -63.85
N ILE A 208 -2.43 12.37 -63.84
CA ILE A 208 -1.66 11.99 -62.64
C ILE A 208 -0.61 13.06 -62.25
N LEU A 209 -0.10 13.85 -63.21
CA LEU A 209 0.90 14.88 -62.91
C LEU A 209 0.30 16.19 -62.33
N GLY A 210 -1.01 16.42 -62.48
CA GLY A 210 -1.71 17.53 -61.83
C GLY A 210 -2.10 17.26 -60.36
N VAL A 211 -2.38 16.00 -60.00
CA VAL A 211 -2.74 15.59 -58.63
C VAL A 211 -1.50 15.36 -57.75
N SER A 212 -0.36 15.02 -58.35
CA SER A 212 0.92 14.81 -57.65
C SER A 212 1.52 16.11 -57.11
N PHE A 213 1.38 17.24 -57.81
CA PHE A 213 1.91 18.52 -57.33
C PHE A 213 1.08 19.14 -56.20
N ILE A 214 -0.25 18.93 -56.20
CA ILE A 214 -1.15 19.32 -55.11
C ILE A 214 -0.93 18.44 -53.87
N SER A 215 -0.64 17.15 -54.05
CA SER A 215 -0.29 16.24 -52.95
C SER A 215 1.10 16.54 -52.36
N LEU A 216 2.07 16.99 -53.16
CA LEU A 216 3.38 17.41 -52.68
C LEU A 216 3.31 18.77 -51.95
N LEU A 217 2.49 19.71 -52.43
CA LEU A 217 2.23 20.97 -51.71
C LEU A 217 1.47 20.74 -50.40
N LEU A 218 0.47 19.85 -50.38
CA LEU A 218 -0.22 19.45 -49.14
C LEU A 218 0.69 18.66 -48.19
N PHE A 219 1.59 17.81 -48.71
CA PHE A 219 2.59 17.10 -47.90
C PHE A 219 3.62 18.06 -47.29
N LEU A 220 4.04 19.11 -48.01
CA LEU A 220 4.97 20.11 -47.50
C LEU A 220 4.30 21.11 -46.53
N ILE A 221 3.00 21.38 -46.67
CA ILE A 221 2.21 22.18 -45.71
C ILE A 221 1.81 21.34 -44.47
N LEU A 222 1.61 20.02 -44.59
CA LEU A 222 1.49 19.12 -43.44
C LEU A 222 2.83 18.92 -42.72
N LYS A 223 3.96 19.03 -43.41
CA LYS A 223 5.31 18.97 -42.82
C LYS A 223 5.74 20.28 -42.15
N SER A 224 5.03 21.40 -42.34
CA SER A 224 5.27 22.66 -41.60
C SER A 224 4.45 22.80 -40.32
N SER A 225 3.65 21.79 -39.94
CA SER A 225 2.96 21.72 -38.64
C SER A 225 3.48 20.61 -37.72
N GLN A 226 4.54 19.88 -38.12
CA GLN A 226 5.28 19.06 -37.16
C GLN A 226 6.27 19.95 -36.41
N SER A 227 5.74 20.64 -35.40
CA SER A 227 6.49 20.85 -34.17
C SER A 227 7.05 19.48 -33.75
N SER A 228 8.37 19.42 -33.59
CA SER A 228 9.13 18.30 -33.02
C SER A 228 8.38 17.55 -31.92
N SER A 229 7.70 16.45 -32.23
CA SER A 229 7.20 15.53 -31.21
C SER A 229 8.26 14.45 -30.98
N SER A 230 9.04 14.61 -29.92
CA SER A 230 9.64 13.45 -29.26
C SER A 230 8.52 12.44 -29.00
N ASN A 231 8.52 11.25 -29.62
CA ASN A 231 7.49 10.23 -29.36
C ASN A 231 7.60 9.80 -27.88
N SER A 232 6.89 10.50 -27.01
CA SER A 232 6.83 10.27 -25.56
C SER A 232 5.92 9.09 -25.23
N ALA A 233 4.93 8.83 -26.09
CA ALA A 233 3.97 7.74 -25.99
C ALA A 233 4.61 6.35 -26.20
N ARG A 234 4.14 5.36 -25.43
CA ARG A 234 4.49 3.94 -25.54
C ARG A 234 3.40 3.17 -26.27
N SER A 235 3.74 2.00 -26.81
CA SER A 235 2.77 1.17 -27.52
C SER A 235 1.65 0.68 -26.60
N ILE A 236 0.44 0.56 -27.14
CA ILE A 236 -0.74 0.07 -26.43
C ILE A 236 -0.48 -1.29 -25.76
N SER A 237 0.19 -2.21 -26.46
CA SER A 237 0.51 -3.55 -25.92
C SER A 237 1.49 -3.49 -24.75
N ALA A 238 2.47 -2.59 -24.78
CA ALA A 238 3.40 -2.40 -23.66
C ALA A 238 2.68 -1.84 -22.43
N CYS A 239 1.82 -0.84 -22.63
CA CYS A 239 1.00 -0.24 -21.58
C CYS A 239 0.01 -1.23 -20.97
N GLN A 240 -0.67 -2.02 -21.79
CA GLN A 240 -1.56 -3.08 -21.33
C GLN A 240 -0.82 -4.11 -20.48
N LYS A 241 0.34 -4.59 -20.96
CA LYS A 241 1.16 -5.54 -20.22
C LYS A 241 1.63 -4.96 -18.89
N PHE A 242 2.12 -3.72 -18.88
CA PHE A 242 2.60 -3.09 -17.66
C PHE A 242 1.47 -2.80 -16.65
N SER A 243 0.29 -2.40 -17.14
CA SER A 243 -0.91 -2.28 -16.30
C SER A 243 -1.24 -3.59 -15.59
N TYR A 244 -1.16 -4.73 -16.30
CA TYR A 244 -1.40 -6.04 -15.71
C TYR A 244 -0.32 -6.42 -14.68
N GLU A 245 0.95 -6.15 -14.98
CA GLU A 245 2.06 -6.39 -14.04
C GLU A 245 1.89 -5.57 -12.73
N LEU A 246 1.44 -4.32 -12.83
CA LEU A 246 1.08 -3.48 -11.68
C LEU A 246 -0.04 -4.13 -10.85
N ASP A 247 -1.10 -4.62 -11.50
CA ASP A 247 -2.22 -5.27 -10.81
C ASP A 247 -1.80 -6.54 -10.06
N GLU A 248 -0.85 -7.31 -10.61
CA GLU A 248 -0.31 -8.48 -9.93
C GLU A 248 0.63 -8.11 -8.76
N ALA A 249 1.49 -7.11 -8.93
CA ALA A 249 2.38 -6.62 -7.87
C ALA A 249 1.62 -6.07 -6.66
N LEU A 250 0.44 -5.50 -6.85
CA LEU A 250 -0.45 -5.07 -5.75
C LEU A 250 -0.98 -6.25 -4.92
N LYS A 251 -1.00 -7.46 -5.49
CA LYS A 251 -1.47 -8.69 -4.81
C LYS A 251 -0.32 -9.51 -4.23
N LYS A 252 0.85 -9.47 -4.87
CA LYS A 252 1.96 -10.41 -4.66
C LYS A 252 3.27 -9.66 -4.35
N PRO A 253 3.80 -9.74 -3.11
CA PRO A 253 5.05 -9.08 -2.74
C PRO A 253 6.24 -9.39 -3.64
N GLN A 254 6.37 -10.63 -4.11
CA GLN A 254 7.52 -11.08 -4.91
C GLN A 254 7.64 -10.39 -6.28
N ASP A 255 6.55 -9.84 -6.81
CA ASP A 255 6.52 -9.19 -8.12
C ASP A 255 6.84 -7.68 -8.04
N ARG A 256 6.80 -7.09 -6.84
CA ARG A 256 6.87 -5.63 -6.64
C ARG A 256 8.17 -5.02 -7.11
N LEU A 257 9.32 -5.59 -6.74
CA LEU A 257 10.62 -5.00 -7.04
C LEU A 257 10.86 -4.84 -8.55
N ASN A 258 10.49 -5.85 -9.34
CA ASN A 258 10.64 -5.83 -10.79
C ASN A 258 9.73 -4.77 -11.43
N VAL A 259 8.47 -4.68 -10.98
CA VAL A 259 7.49 -3.72 -11.47
C VAL A 259 7.86 -2.29 -11.08
N ILE A 260 8.32 -2.08 -9.85
CA ILE A 260 8.85 -0.78 -9.39
C ILE A 260 10.02 -0.36 -10.26
N LYS A 261 11.01 -1.23 -10.45
CA LYS A 261 12.19 -0.91 -11.28
C LYS A 261 11.79 -0.50 -12.69
N LYS A 262 10.87 -1.24 -13.32
CA LYS A 262 10.37 -0.94 -14.67
C LYS A 262 9.60 0.38 -14.72
N GLY A 263 8.70 0.62 -13.76
CA GLY A 263 7.91 1.84 -13.70
C GLY A 263 8.74 3.10 -13.47
N LEU A 264 9.72 3.04 -12.57
CA LEU A 264 10.65 4.15 -12.33
C LEU A 264 11.54 4.42 -13.53
N LEU A 265 12.00 3.37 -14.22
CA LEU A 265 12.72 3.52 -15.47
C LEU A 265 11.84 4.22 -16.53
N TRP A 266 10.57 3.84 -16.65
CA TRP A 266 9.65 4.47 -17.58
C TRP A 266 9.45 5.95 -17.28
N ARG A 267 9.32 6.34 -16.00
CA ARG A 267 9.28 7.76 -15.59
C ARG A 267 10.56 8.48 -16.01
N GLN A 268 11.73 7.91 -15.69
CA GLN A 268 13.02 8.53 -15.97
C GLN A 268 13.30 8.69 -17.47
N GLU A 269 12.95 7.72 -18.31
CA GLU A 269 13.22 7.74 -19.75
C GLU A 269 12.47 8.84 -20.50
N LYS A 270 11.26 9.20 -20.03
CA LYS A 270 10.36 10.12 -20.76
C LYS A 270 10.09 11.44 -20.02
N GLY A 271 10.34 11.50 -18.72
CA GLY A 271 10.12 12.71 -17.91
C GLY A 271 8.66 13.12 -17.76
N ILE A 272 7.72 12.22 -18.07
CA ILE A 272 6.26 12.43 -17.99
C ILE A 272 5.60 11.25 -17.26
N SER A 273 4.37 11.43 -16.77
CA SER A 273 3.64 10.41 -16.00
C SER A 273 3.39 9.13 -16.81
N LEU A 274 3.24 8.00 -16.14
CA LEU A 274 2.89 6.74 -16.78
C LEU A 274 1.53 6.82 -17.49
N ASN A 275 0.61 7.62 -16.97
CA ASN A 275 -0.69 7.84 -17.57
C ASN A 275 -0.56 8.59 -18.91
N GLU A 276 0.29 9.61 -18.97
CA GLU A 276 0.58 10.35 -20.21
C GLU A 276 1.33 9.48 -21.23
N GLN A 277 2.31 8.68 -20.77
CA GLN A 277 3.02 7.72 -21.65
C GLN A 277 2.10 6.68 -22.28
N CYS A 278 0.92 6.45 -21.72
CA CYS A 278 -0.01 5.39 -22.11
C CYS A 278 -1.43 5.92 -22.41
N GLU A 279 -1.52 7.18 -22.84
CA GLU A 279 -2.79 7.86 -23.11
C GLU A 279 -3.62 7.11 -24.16
N ASP A 280 -3.00 6.59 -25.23
CA ASP A 280 -3.69 5.83 -26.28
C ASP A 280 -4.33 4.54 -25.76
N PHE A 281 -3.62 3.80 -24.90
CA PHE A 281 -4.16 2.61 -24.25
C PHE A 281 -5.35 2.97 -23.35
N ARG A 282 -5.23 4.05 -22.57
CA ARG A 282 -6.28 4.53 -21.68
C ARG A 282 -7.53 4.96 -22.46
N LYS A 283 -7.39 5.76 -23.52
CA LYS A 283 -8.49 6.18 -24.41
C LYS A 283 -9.21 4.99 -25.05
N ASN A 284 -8.49 3.92 -25.38
CA ASN A 284 -9.11 2.70 -25.93
C ASN A 284 -9.98 1.97 -24.90
N LEU A 285 -9.61 1.97 -23.62
CA LEU A 285 -10.45 1.45 -22.55
C LEU A 285 -11.73 2.29 -22.38
N GLU A 286 -11.62 3.62 -22.40
CA GLU A 286 -12.78 4.53 -22.28
C GLU A 286 -13.78 4.32 -23.40
N LYS A 287 -13.30 4.24 -24.66
CA LYS A 287 -14.14 3.94 -25.82
C LYS A 287 -14.88 2.61 -25.69
N SER A 288 -14.33 1.68 -24.92
CA SER A 288 -14.93 0.36 -24.65
C SER A 288 -15.83 0.36 -23.40
N GLY A 289 -16.08 1.52 -22.78
CA GLY A 289 -16.88 1.63 -21.55
C GLY A 289 -16.16 1.17 -20.28
N ILE A 290 -14.83 1.01 -20.32
CA ILE A 290 -14.01 0.56 -19.20
C ILE A 290 -13.31 1.77 -18.57
N THR A 291 -13.37 1.90 -17.25
CA THR A 291 -12.63 2.94 -16.52
C THR A 291 -11.13 2.82 -16.80
N PRO A 292 -10.43 3.90 -17.21
CA PRO A 292 -9.00 3.88 -17.46
C PRO A 292 -8.19 3.35 -16.29
N SER A 293 -7.18 2.54 -16.60
CA SER A 293 -6.17 2.13 -15.63
C SER A 293 -5.31 3.34 -15.23
N ASP A 294 -5.40 3.74 -13.95
CA ASP A 294 -4.49 4.71 -13.36
C ASP A 294 -3.15 4.05 -13.00
N MET A 295 -2.25 3.99 -13.97
CA MET A 295 -0.97 3.31 -13.82
C MET A 295 -0.03 4.08 -12.91
N GLU A 296 -0.12 5.41 -12.88
CA GLU A 296 0.66 6.25 -11.98
C GLU A 296 0.27 5.97 -10.53
N ASN A 297 -1.04 6.00 -10.23
CA ASN A 297 -1.55 5.68 -8.90
C ASN A 297 -1.24 4.24 -8.50
N LYS A 298 -1.41 3.27 -9.42
CA LYS A 298 -1.03 1.86 -9.15
C LYS A 298 0.44 1.71 -8.80
N LEU A 299 1.35 2.38 -9.51
CA LEU A 299 2.79 2.34 -9.19
C LEU A 299 3.07 2.96 -7.82
N ASN A 300 2.44 4.10 -7.50
CA ASN A 300 2.56 4.74 -6.19
C ASN A 300 2.03 3.82 -5.05
N GLN A 301 0.93 3.09 -5.28
CA GLN A 301 0.43 2.09 -4.34
C GLN A 301 1.41 0.91 -4.17
N VAL A 302 2.02 0.42 -5.26
CA VAL A 302 3.05 -0.65 -5.18
C VAL A 302 4.28 -0.17 -4.40
N LEU A 303 4.76 1.05 -4.66
CA LEU A 303 5.85 1.68 -3.91
C LEU A 303 5.51 1.78 -2.42
N ARG A 304 4.29 2.21 -2.09
CA ARG A 304 3.81 2.30 -0.69
C ARG A 304 3.79 0.93 -0.02
N GLN A 305 3.29 -0.11 -0.71
CA GLN A 305 3.29 -1.48 -0.19
C GLN A 305 4.71 -2.07 -0.03
N GLU A 306 5.65 -1.67 -0.87
CA GLU A 306 7.05 -2.12 -0.77
C GLU A 306 7.80 -1.41 0.36
N ALA A 307 7.66 -0.08 0.46
CA ALA A 307 8.18 0.69 1.59
C ALA A 307 7.66 0.12 2.91
N GLN A 308 6.40 -0.30 2.89
CA GLN A 308 5.78 -0.90 4.04
C GLN A 308 6.44 -2.22 4.48
N ILE A 309 6.91 -3.07 3.56
CA ILE A 309 7.70 -4.26 3.93
C ILE A 309 8.99 -3.83 4.65
N LYS A 310 9.64 -2.76 4.18
CA LYS A 310 10.85 -2.23 4.81
C LYS A 310 10.61 -1.69 6.21
N ILE A 311 9.46 -1.06 6.44
CA ILE A 311 9.05 -0.66 7.80
C ILE A 311 8.93 -1.89 8.71
N ASP A 312 8.34 -2.97 8.21
CA ASP A 312 8.11 -4.18 9.02
C ASP A 312 9.40 -4.88 9.42
N THR A 313 10.38 -4.86 8.53
CA THR A 313 11.71 -5.44 8.77
C THR A 313 12.64 -4.45 9.48
N ASN A 314 12.11 -3.33 9.98
CA ASN A 314 12.85 -2.25 10.64
C ASN A 314 13.97 -1.63 9.76
N GLN A 315 13.80 -1.68 8.45
CA GLN A 315 14.66 -1.06 7.43
C GLN A 315 14.13 0.34 7.06
N LEU A 316 13.96 1.20 8.07
CA LEU A 316 13.28 2.50 7.92
C LEU A 316 13.98 3.45 6.91
N GLU A 317 15.31 3.39 6.78
CA GLU A 317 16.02 4.21 5.77
C GLU A 317 15.69 3.79 4.33
N GLU A 318 15.57 2.48 4.08
CA GLU A 318 15.13 1.96 2.79
C GLU A 318 13.66 2.30 2.53
N ALA A 319 12.83 2.31 3.57
CA ALA A 319 11.44 2.76 3.47
C ALA A 319 11.37 4.23 3.03
N VAL A 320 12.18 5.12 3.62
CA VAL A 320 12.30 6.51 3.19
C VAL A 320 12.69 6.61 1.71
N ASP A 321 13.72 5.87 1.28
CA ASP A 321 14.16 5.87 -0.13
C ASP A 321 13.08 5.40 -1.11
N ILE A 322 12.20 4.48 -0.68
CA ILE A 322 11.10 3.99 -1.52
C ILE A 322 9.94 4.98 -1.54
N LEU A 323 9.55 5.52 -0.38
CA LEU A 323 8.45 6.49 -0.31
C LEU A 323 8.79 7.79 -1.05
N CYS A 324 10.07 8.20 -1.09
CA CYS A 324 10.50 9.36 -1.87
C CYS A 324 10.42 9.18 -3.38
N LYS A 325 10.14 7.98 -3.87
CA LYS A 325 9.88 7.70 -5.30
C LYS A 325 8.39 7.82 -5.64
N ILE A 326 7.51 8.05 -4.66
CA ILE A 326 6.08 8.29 -4.89
C ILE A 326 5.92 9.71 -5.45
N SER A 327 5.19 9.85 -6.56
CA SER A 327 4.92 11.15 -7.19
C SER A 327 3.97 11.98 -6.31
N ASP A 328 4.15 13.29 -6.33
CA ASP A 328 3.29 14.33 -5.73
C ASP A 328 1.83 14.29 -6.17
N GLU A 329 1.52 13.72 -7.34
CA GLU A 329 0.14 13.51 -7.82
C GLU A 329 -0.57 12.31 -7.13
N TYR A 330 0.09 11.64 -6.18
CA TYR A 330 -0.50 10.50 -5.49
C TYR A 330 -1.73 10.91 -4.65
N GLU A 331 -2.82 10.14 -4.79
CA GLU A 331 -4.11 10.41 -4.14
C GLU A 331 -4.01 10.54 -2.60
N SER A 332 -3.04 9.87 -1.98
CA SER A 332 -2.77 9.91 -0.54
C SER A 332 -1.44 10.59 -0.20
N MET A 333 -1.00 11.56 -1.01
CA MET A 333 0.25 12.27 -0.78
C MET A 333 0.24 13.03 0.56
N ASP A 334 -0.88 13.63 0.96
CA ASP A 334 -0.95 14.35 2.25
C ASP A 334 -0.80 13.40 3.46
N ASP A 335 -1.26 12.16 3.34
CA ASP A 335 -1.00 11.13 4.36
C ASP A 335 0.49 10.79 4.42
N LEU A 336 1.18 10.71 3.27
CA LEU A 336 2.63 10.48 3.22
C LEU A 336 3.41 11.65 3.83
N LYS A 337 3.05 12.90 3.53
CA LYS A 337 3.65 14.07 4.17
C LYS A 337 3.49 13.99 5.69
N SER A 338 2.27 13.66 6.14
CA SER A 338 1.98 13.49 7.56
C SER A 338 2.82 12.38 8.20
N ILE A 339 3.10 11.28 7.48
CA ILE A 339 3.99 10.21 7.94
C ILE A 339 5.44 10.72 8.06
N PHE A 340 5.95 11.45 7.06
CA PHE A 340 7.31 11.98 7.08
C PHE A 340 7.53 13.00 8.18
N GLN A 341 6.59 13.93 8.36
CA GLN A 341 6.61 14.89 9.47
C GLN A 341 6.64 14.18 10.82
N ARG A 342 5.81 13.15 10.99
CA ARG A 342 5.86 12.32 12.20
C ARG A 342 7.21 11.62 12.32
N TRP A 343 7.75 11.02 11.27
CA TRP A 343 9.01 10.28 11.36
C TRP A 343 10.21 11.19 11.67
N GLU A 344 10.24 12.40 11.13
CA GLU A 344 11.26 13.41 11.43
C GLU A 344 11.30 13.76 12.93
N LEU A 345 10.13 13.74 13.59
CA LEU A 345 9.98 14.02 15.01
C LEU A 345 10.21 12.78 15.90
N THR A 346 9.81 11.60 15.45
CA THR A 346 9.56 10.44 16.33
C THR A 346 10.50 9.25 16.14
N ARG A 347 11.12 9.09 14.96
CA ARG A 347 11.92 7.89 14.61
C ARG A 347 13.42 8.02 14.94
N GLY A 348 13.77 8.99 15.77
CA GLY A 348 15.14 9.24 16.21
C GLY A 348 16.07 9.87 15.17
N THR A 349 17.28 10.21 15.60
CA THR A 349 18.24 11.03 14.82
C THR A 349 18.67 10.39 13.51
N LYS A 350 18.75 9.05 13.44
CA LYS A 350 19.15 8.34 12.22
C LYS A 350 18.15 8.58 11.08
N ILE A 351 16.85 8.44 11.38
CA ILE A 351 15.79 8.64 10.38
C ILE A 351 15.60 10.12 10.07
N GLN A 352 15.71 10.98 11.08
CA GLN A 352 15.72 12.43 10.87
C GLN A 352 16.82 12.87 9.88
N ASN A 353 18.05 12.36 10.05
CA ASN A 353 19.15 12.64 9.13
C ASN A 353 18.87 12.13 7.71
N LYS A 354 18.29 10.93 7.59
CA LYS A 354 17.90 10.36 6.31
C LYS A 354 16.84 11.20 5.60
N ILE A 355 15.81 11.64 6.32
CA ILE A 355 14.76 12.53 5.80
C ILE A 355 15.36 13.86 5.36
N ASN A 356 16.22 14.46 6.18
CA ASN A 356 16.93 15.70 5.84
C ASN A 356 17.79 15.57 4.58
N GLN A 357 18.45 14.42 4.39
CA GLN A 357 19.27 14.15 3.20
C GLN A 357 18.43 14.14 1.91
N VAL A 358 17.21 13.62 1.95
CA VAL A 358 16.33 13.48 0.78
C VAL A 358 15.34 14.64 0.64
N LYS A 359 15.33 15.60 1.58
CA LYS A 359 14.31 16.65 1.71
C LYS A 359 14.11 17.47 0.45
N SER A 360 15.17 17.76 -0.31
CA SER A 360 15.09 18.54 -1.54
C SER A 360 14.48 17.79 -2.72
N SER A 361 14.62 16.46 -2.78
CA SER A 361 14.24 15.62 -3.93
C SER A 361 13.03 14.71 -3.65
N CYS A 362 12.52 14.70 -2.42
CA CYS A 362 11.46 13.82 -1.98
C CYS A 362 10.15 14.59 -1.77
N PRO A 363 9.13 14.40 -2.62
CA PRO A 363 7.84 15.10 -2.49
C PRO A 363 7.19 14.97 -1.11
N ALA A 364 7.32 13.81 -0.47
CA ALA A 364 6.75 13.56 0.85
C ALA A 364 7.53 14.23 2.00
N ALA A 365 8.80 14.61 1.79
CA ALA A 365 9.66 15.16 2.85
C ALA A 365 9.77 16.70 2.84
N GLN A 366 9.29 17.38 1.79
CA GLN A 366 9.49 18.81 1.56
C GLN A 366 8.76 19.75 2.55
N TYR A 367 7.99 19.22 3.51
CA TYR A 367 6.98 19.97 4.28
C TYR A 367 7.17 19.94 5.78
#